data_AF-M0AJK3-F1
#
_entry.id   AF-M0AJK3-F1
#
_cell.length_a   1.000
_cell.length_b   1.000
_cell.length_c   1.000
_cell.angle_alpha   90.00
_cell.angle_beta   90.00
_cell.angle_gamma   90.00
#
_symmetry.space_group_name_H-M   'P 1'
#
loop_
_entity.id
_entity.type
_entity.pdbx_description
1 polymer ?
#
loop_
_entity_poly.entity_id
_entity_poly.type
_entity_poly.pdbx_seq_one_letter_code
_entity_poly.pdbx_strand_id
1 'polypeptide(L)'
;MARPLTLLKTAVFTVLVPGTVAGLIPWLLGRSDLEYDVLELSSVQRLGQLSLVGGVLLYLHTAFRFADSDGTPSPSDEPDELVTGGVYAYSRNPMYIGVVLVVVG
;
A
#
# COMPACT_ATOMS: atom_id res chain seq x y z
N MET A 1 19.28 8.88 3.67
CA MET A 1 19.44 7.42 3.93
C MET A 1 18.63 7.15 5.20
N ALA A 2 17.49 6.47 5.06
CA ALA A 2 16.54 6.31 6.15
C ALA A 2 17.17 5.73 7.43
N ARG A 3 16.82 6.30 8.59
CA ARG A 3 17.25 5.78 9.90
C ARG A 3 16.52 4.46 10.21
N PRO A 4 17.17 3.50 10.89
CA PRO A 4 16.56 2.20 11.21
C PRO A 4 15.27 2.34 12.04
N LEU A 5 15.19 3.34 12.91
CA LEU A 5 13.98 3.63 13.69
C LEU A 5 12.82 4.10 12.81
N THR A 6 13.09 4.95 11.80
CA THR A 6 12.08 5.45 10.86
C THR A 6 11.55 4.32 9.98
N LEU A 7 12.42 3.40 9.55
CA LEU A 7 12.00 2.18 8.84
C LEU A 7 11.13 1.29 9.70
N LEU A 8 11.48 1.10 10.98
CA LEU A 8 10.66 0.31 11.92
C LEU A 8 9.29 0.94 12.12
N LYS A 9 9.22 2.25 12.38
CA LYS A 9 7.94 2.97 12.52
C LYS A 9 7.10 2.88 11.25
N THR A 10 7.72 3.04 10.08
CA THR A 10 7.05 2.89 8.78
C THR A 10 6.52 1.48 8.57
N ALA A 11 7.28 0.45 8.94
CA ALA A 11 6.84 -0.95 8.86
C ALA A 11 5.66 -1.23 9.80
N VAL A 12 5.73 -0.75 11.05
CA VAL A 12 4.63 -0.85 12.02
C VAL A 12 3.38 -0.16 11.49
N PHE A 13 3.50 1.07 10.99
CA PHE A 13 2.38 1.78 10.36
C PHE A 13 1.80 1.01 9.17
N THR A 14 2.67 0.49 8.30
CA THR A 14 2.27 -0.29 7.11
C THR A 14 1.43 -1.50 7.49
N VAL A 15 1.86 -2.25 8.51
CA VAL A 15 1.15 -3.46 8.96
C VAL A 15 -0.18 -3.07 9.62
N LEU A 16 -0.17 -2.07 10.49
CA LEU A 16 -1.36 -1.70 11.27
C LEU A 16 -2.44 -1.03 10.44
N VAL A 17 -2.07 -0.16 9.48
CA VAL A 17 -3.05 0.67 8.75
C VAL A 17 -3.34 0.04 7.37
N PRO A 18 -2.46 0.11 6.36
CA PRO A 18 -2.69 -0.57 5.09
C PRO A 18 -2.89 -2.08 5.22
N GLY A 19 -2.11 -2.77 6.05
CA GLY A 19 -2.24 -4.22 6.23
C GLY A 19 -3.60 -4.63 6.78
N THR A 20 -4.16 -3.82 7.69
CA THR A 20 -5.53 -4.02 8.17
C THR A 20 -6.56 -3.75 7.07
N VAL A 21 -6.45 -2.62 6.37
CA VAL A 21 -7.45 -2.20 5.37
C VAL A 21 -7.44 -3.07 4.12
N ALA A 22 -6.26 -3.44 3.63
CA ALA A 22 -6.08 -4.17 2.38
C ALA A 22 -5.93 -5.69 2.56
N GLY A 23 -5.66 -6.17 3.78
CA GLY A 23 -5.49 -7.59 4.06
C GLY A 23 -6.52 -8.11 5.05
N LEU A 24 -6.48 -7.63 6.30
CA LEU A 24 -7.30 -8.18 7.38
C LEU A 24 -8.80 -8.00 7.15
N ILE A 25 -9.25 -6.79 6.81
CA ILE A 25 -10.67 -6.50 6.60
C ILE A 25 -11.23 -7.33 5.43
N PRO A 26 -10.63 -7.33 4.21
CA PRO A 26 -11.09 -8.18 3.12
C PRO A 26 -11.12 -9.66 3.49
N TRP A 27 -10.11 -10.14 4.19
CA TRP A 27 -10.07 -11.53 4.64
C TRP A 27 -11.16 -11.87 5.65
N LEU A 28 -11.44 -10.99 6.61
CA LEU A 28 -12.55 -11.18 7.56
C LEU A 28 -13.92 -11.16 6.87
N LEU A 29 -14.10 -10.31 5.86
CA LEU A 29 -15.33 -10.22 5.09
C LEU A 29 -15.52 -11.42 4.17
N GLY A 30 -14.45 -11.93 3.56
CA GLY A 30 -14.47 -13.08 2.66
C GLY A 30 -14.53 -14.44 3.36
N ARG A 31 -14.57 -14.48 4.70
CA ARG A 31 -14.66 -15.73 5.49
C ARG A 31 -16.03 -16.39 5.46
N SER A 32 -17.08 -15.68 5.08
CA SER A 32 -18.41 -16.27 4.92
C SER A 32 -18.40 -17.31 3.81
N ASP A 33 -19.10 -18.44 3.99
CA ASP A 33 -19.34 -19.50 2.99
C ASP A 33 -20.23 -19.02 1.83
N LEU A 34 -19.98 -17.81 1.32
CA LEU A 34 -20.60 -17.35 0.09
C LEU A 34 -19.88 -18.08 -1.04
N GLU A 35 -20.62 -18.90 -1.78
CA GLU A 35 -20.19 -19.35 -3.10
C GLU A 35 -19.98 -18.11 -3.97
N TYR A 36 -18.73 -17.67 -4.07
CA TYR A 36 -18.35 -16.65 -5.03
C TYR A 36 -18.25 -17.35 -6.38
N ASP A 37 -19.01 -16.87 -7.37
CA ASP A 37 -18.75 -17.17 -8.78
C ASP A 37 -17.37 -16.60 -9.11
N VAL A 38 -16.34 -17.45 -8.96
CA VAL A 38 -14.98 -17.07 -9.26
C VAL A 38 -14.93 -16.83 -10.76
N LEU A 39 -14.56 -15.63 -11.19
CA LEU A 39 -14.33 -15.37 -12.60
C LEU A 39 -13.14 -16.22 -13.06
N GLU A 40 -13.41 -17.41 -13.60
CA GLU A 40 -12.41 -18.39 -14.04
C GLU A 40 -11.68 -17.98 -15.34
N LEU A 41 -11.92 -16.76 -15.82
CA LEU A 41 -11.19 -16.20 -16.93
C LEU A 41 -9.74 -15.96 -16.51
N SER A 42 -8.84 -16.84 -16.95
CA SER A 42 -7.40 -16.78 -16.66
C SER A 42 -6.73 -15.42 -16.93
N SER A 43 -7.32 -14.61 -17.81
CA SER A 43 -6.87 -13.23 -18.07
C SER A 43 -7.23 -12.26 -16.95
N VAL A 44 -8.42 -12.39 -16.36
CA VAL A 44 -8.89 -11.55 -15.24
C VAL A 44 -8.05 -11.83 -14.00
N GLN A 45 -7.77 -13.10 -13.70
CA GLN A 45 -6.89 -13.48 -12.58
C GLN A 45 -5.48 -12.92 -12.73
N ARG A 46 -4.90 -12.99 -13.95
CA ARG A 46 -3.57 -12.40 -14.22
C ARG A 46 -3.56 -10.88 -14.09
N LEU A 47 -4.64 -10.20 -14.50
CA LEU A 47 -4.78 -8.76 -14.32
C LEU A 47 -4.89 -8.39 -12.83
N GLY A 48 -5.64 -9.18 -12.04
CA GLY A 48 -5.73 -9.01 -10.59
C GLY A 48 -4.35 -9.15 -9.91
N GLN A 49 -3.63 -10.22 -10.23
CA GLN A 49 -2.26 -10.43 -9.73
C GLN A 49 -1.31 -9.28 -10.12
N LEU A 50 -1.39 -8.80 -11.36
CA LEU A 50 -0.58 -7.66 -11.81
C LEU A 50 -0.95 -6.37 -11.06
N SER A 51 -2.25 -6.13 -10.85
CA SER A 51 -2.76 -5.01 -10.04
C SER A 51 -2.22 -5.09 -8.62
N LEU A 52 -2.31 -6.25 -7.97
CA LEU A 52 -1.86 -6.47 -6.60
C LEU A 52 -0.36 -6.25 -6.46
N VAL A 53 0.46 -6.85 -7.33
CA VAL A 53 1.93 -6.67 -7.30
C VAL A 53 2.29 -5.22 -7.60
N GLY A 54 1.67 -4.60 -8.60
CA GLY A 54 1.89 -3.19 -8.93
C GLY A 54 1.52 -2.25 -7.78
N GLY A 55 0.41 -2.53 -7.10
CA GLY A 55 -0.05 -1.78 -5.93
C GLY A 55 0.90 -1.88 -4.76
N VAL A 56 1.39 -3.09 -4.44
CA VAL A 56 2.41 -3.31 -3.39
C VAL A 56 3.70 -2.56 -3.71
N LEU A 57 4.21 -2.68 -4.94
CA LEU A 57 5.44 -2.00 -5.35
C LEU A 57 5.30 -0.48 -5.29
N LEU A 58 4.17 0.06 -5.75
CA LEU A 58 3.88 1.50 -5.67
C LEU A 58 3.80 1.96 -4.21
N TYR A 59 3.07 1.23 -3.36
CA TYR A 59 2.98 1.54 -1.93
C TYR A 59 4.36 1.54 -1.27
N LEU A 60 5.16 0.49 -1.46
CA LEU A 60 6.50 0.39 -0.89
C LEU A 60 7.39 1.53 -1.38
N HIS A 61 7.34 1.86 -2.67
CA HIS A 61 8.08 3.01 -3.21
C HIS A 61 7.70 4.30 -2.48
N THR A 62 6.40 4.53 -2.23
CA THR A 62 5.96 5.71 -1.48
C THR A 62 6.42 5.68 -0.02
N ALA A 63 6.34 4.54 0.66
CA ALA A 63 6.78 4.39 2.05
C ALA A 63 8.28 4.67 2.21
N PHE A 64 9.11 4.19 1.28
CA PHE A 64 10.55 4.47 1.28
C PHE A 64 10.86 5.95 1.04
N ARG A 65 10.10 6.64 0.18
CA ARG A 65 10.27 8.08 -0.02
C ARG A 65 10.05 8.89 1.26
N PHE A 66 9.06 8.52 2.06
CA PHE A 66 8.83 9.15 3.36
C PHE A 66 9.99 8.86 4.33
N ALA A 67 10.42 7.60 4.39
CA ALA A 67 11.52 7.20 5.26
C ALA A 67 12.86 7.87 4.89
N ASP A 68 13.12 8.11 3.61
CA ASP A 68 14.30 8.84 3.13
C ASP A 68 14.25 10.34 3.43
N SER A 69 13.05 10.90 3.63
CA SER A 69 12.82 12.27 4.10
C SER A 69 12.76 12.36 5.63
N ASP A 70 13.36 11.40 6.35
CA ASP A 70 13.42 11.30 7.81
C ASP A 70 12.05 11.26 8.54
N GLY A 71 10.95 11.06 7.81
CA GLY A 71 9.61 10.94 8.36
C GLY A 71 8.93 9.60 8.02
N THR A 72 7.66 9.49 8.36
CA THR A 72 6.84 8.31 8.08
C THR A 72 5.53 8.71 7.43
N PRO A 73 4.82 7.76 6.79
CA PRO A 73 3.45 8.00 6.33
C PRO A 73 2.44 8.33 7.44
N SER A 74 2.82 8.17 8.71
CA SER A 74 1.96 8.46 9.85
C SER A 74 1.88 9.96 10.10
N PRO A 75 0.67 10.54 10.28
CA PRO A 75 0.50 11.95 10.63
C PRO A 75 1.21 12.38 11.93
N SER A 76 1.53 11.42 12.81
CA SER A 76 2.20 11.70 14.08
C SER A 76 3.72 11.89 13.95
N ASP A 77 4.31 11.54 12.81
CA ASP A 77 5.75 11.57 12.58
C ASP A 77 6.00 11.84 11.09
N GLU A 78 5.53 13.00 10.62
CA GLU A 78 5.62 13.44 9.24
C GLU A 78 6.99 14.04 8.90
N PRO A 79 7.42 13.99 7.62
CA PRO A 79 8.64 14.65 7.17
C PRO A 79 8.58 16.17 7.36
N ASP A 80 9.73 16.81 7.67
CA ASP A 80 9.82 18.28 7.80
C ASP A 80 9.54 19.04 6.49
N GLU A 81 9.76 18.37 5.34
CA GLU A 81 9.55 18.93 4.02
C GLU A 81 8.59 18.06 3.19
N LEU A 82 7.81 18.71 2.32
CA LEU A 82 6.86 18.01 1.46
C LEU A 82 7.59 17.12 0.43
N VAL A 83 7.27 15.82 0.44
CA VAL A 83 7.77 14.85 -0.53
C VAL A 83 7.15 15.11 -1.90
N THR A 84 7.93 15.64 -2.84
CA THR A 84 7.48 15.98 -4.21
C THR A 84 8.15 15.16 -5.31
N GLY A 85 9.19 14.39 -4.99
CA GLY A 85 9.97 13.63 -5.97
C GLY A 85 9.37 12.27 -6.37
N GLY A 86 9.77 11.76 -7.54
CA GLY A 86 9.38 10.43 -8.02
C GLY A 86 7.90 10.33 -8.37
N VAL A 87 7.20 9.33 -7.82
CA VAL A 87 5.76 9.12 -8.04
C VAL A 87 4.89 10.28 -7.52
N TYR A 88 5.41 11.05 -6.55
CA TYR A 88 4.74 12.23 -6.01
C TYR A 88 4.74 13.43 -6.98
N ALA A 89 5.50 13.37 -8.08
CA ALA A 89 5.45 14.37 -9.14
C ALA A 89 4.22 14.21 -10.05
N TYR A 90 3.62 13.01 -10.09
CA TYR A 90 2.47 12.70 -10.96
C TYR A 90 1.13 12.73 -10.22
N SER A 91 1.13 12.38 -8.93
CA SER A 91 -0.06 12.39 -8.08
C SER A 91 0.32 12.90 -6.70
N ARG A 92 -0.61 13.62 -6.06
CA ARG A 92 -0.45 14.04 -4.65
C ARG A 92 -0.66 12.86 -3.68
N ASN A 93 -1.32 11.80 -4.14
CA ASN A 93 -1.71 10.67 -3.30
C ASN A 93 -1.37 9.29 -3.93
N PRO A 94 -0.12 9.05 -4.39
CA PRO A 94 0.27 7.80 -5.02
C PRO A 94 0.17 6.60 -4.08
N MET A 95 0.29 6.83 -2.76
CA MET A 95 0.13 5.80 -1.74
C MET A 95 -1.28 5.21 -1.74
N TYR A 96 -2.32 6.05 -1.81
CA TYR A 96 -3.70 5.59 -1.87
C TYR A 96 -4.00 4.83 -3.16
N ILE A 97 -3.40 5.26 -4.28
CA ILE A 97 -3.50 4.52 -5.54
C ILE A 97 -2.91 3.11 -5.35
N GLY A 98 -1.74 2.98 -4.71
CA GLY A 98 -1.16 1.69 -4.38
C GLY A 98 -2.10 0.80 -3.56
N VAL A 99 -2.68 1.33 -2.49
CA VAL A 99 -3.63 0.59 -1.63
C VAL A 99 -4.88 0.16 -2.41
N VAL A 100 -5.46 1.03 -3.24
CA VAL A 100 -6.62 0.68 -4.07
C VAL A 100 -6.30 -0.44 -5.06
N LEU A 101 -5.12 -0.39 -5.69
CA LEU A 101 -4.68 -1.46 -6.59
C LEU A 101 -4.52 -2.81 -5.87
N VAL A 102 -4.05 -2.79 -4.61
CA VAL A 102 -3.97 -4.00 -3.76
C VAL A 102 -5.35 -4.52 -3.40
N VAL A 103 -6.31 -3.65 -3.06
CA VAL A 103 -7.67 -4.07 -2.67
C VAL A 103 -8.45 -4.65 -3.85
N VAL A 104 -8.25 -4.12 -5.05
CA VAL A 104 -8.98 -4.54 -6.26
C VAL A 104 -8.32 -5.75 -6.95
N GLY A 105 -7.01 -5.93 -6.78
CA GLY A 105 -6.23 -6.99 -7.42
C GLY A 105 -6.42 -8.35 -6.77
#